data_AF-A0A1G9MSE9-F1
#
_entry.id   AF-A0A1G9MSE9-F1
#
_cell.length_a   1.000
_cell.length_b   1.000
_cell.length_c   1.000
_cell.angle_alpha   90.00
_cell.angle_beta   90.00
_cell.angle_gamma   90.00
#
_symmetry.space_group_name_H-M   'P 1'
#
loop_
_entity.id
_entity.type
_entity.pdbx_description
1 polymer ?
#
loop_
_entity_poly.entity_id
_entity_poly.type
_entity_poly.pdbx_seq_one_letter_code
_entity_poly.pdbx_strand_id
1 'polypeptide(L)'
;MKKIGGFFLWSLIFVLLLAALDQALLRIDLDLPGYRETRQFYVGFRDRLFDRPAQRRTLTIEDVIEQAPPAAPAQKNSATGYVYVDEQGALHLVDSLEDVPPRLRREAKKLSR
;
A
#
# COMPACT_ATOMS: atom_id res chain seq x y z
N MET A 1 1.11 -29.59 43.32
CA MET A 1 0.95 -29.83 41.86
C MET A 1 -0.37 -29.29 41.28
N LYS A 2 -1.52 -29.33 41.99
CA LYS A 2 -2.82 -28.81 41.49
C LYS A 2 -2.81 -27.35 41.02
N LYS A 3 -2.07 -26.46 41.72
CA LYS A 3 -1.96 -25.03 41.35
C LYS A 3 -1.24 -24.80 40.03
N ILE A 4 -0.25 -25.64 39.72
CA ILE A 4 0.53 -25.58 38.47
C ILE A 4 -0.32 -26.07 37.29
N GLY A 5 -1.10 -27.13 37.47
CA GLY A 5 -2.06 -27.58 36.46
C GLY A 5 -3.12 -26.52 36.13
N GLY A 6 -3.63 -25.82 37.15
CA GLY A 6 -4.53 -24.68 36.96
C GLY A 6 -3.89 -23.54 36.17
N PHE A 7 -2.63 -23.20 36.46
CA PHE A 7 -1.88 -22.18 35.72
C PHE A 7 -1.67 -22.55 34.25
N PHE A 8 -1.27 -23.80 33.95
CA PHE A 8 -1.11 -24.27 32.58
C PHE A 8 -2.43 -24.29 31.82
N LEU A 9 -3.52 -24.74 32.45
CA LEU A 9 -4.85 -24.71 31.83
C LEU A 9 -5.28 -23.28 31.52
N TRP A 10 -5.10 -22.35 32.46
CA TRP A 10 -5.40 -20.94 32.25
C TRP A 10 -4.54 -20.31 31.17
N SER A 11 -3.25 -20.64 31.12
CA SER A 11 -2.34 -20.18 30.07
C SER A 11 -2.74 -20.71 28.70
N LEU A 12 -3.14 -21.98 28.59
CA LEU A 12 -3.62 -22.56 27.34
C LEU A 12 -4.90 -21.87 26.86
N ILE A 13 -5.87 -21.64 27.75
CA ILE A 13 -7.10 -20.90 27.44
C ILE A 13 -6.78 -19.48 26.98
N PHE A 14 -5.85 -18.81 27.65
CA PHE A 14 -5.41 -17.47 27.28
C PHE A 14 -4.79 -17.41 25.89
N VAL A 15 -3.91 -18.37 25.56
CA VAL A 15 -3.31 -18.48 24.22
C VAL A 15 -4.38 -18.78 23.16
N LEU A 16 -5.36 -19.63 23.46
CA LEU A 16 -6.47 -19.88 22.54
C LEU A 16 -7.32 -18.63 22.29
N LEU A 17 -7.53 -17.81 23.32
CA LEU A 17 -8.27 -16.55 23.19
C LEU A 17 -7.50 -15.54 22.34
N LEU A 18 -6.19 -15.42 22.54
CA LEU A 18 -5.31 -14.62 21.67
C LEU A 18 -5.37 -15.10 20.22
N ALA A 19 -5.32 -16.42 19.99
CA ALA A 19 -5.42 -17.00 18.66
C ALA A 19 -6.78 -16.74 18.02
N ALA A 20 -7.87 -16.77 18.78
CA ALA A 20 -9.20 -16.42 18.28
C ALA A 20 -9.28 -14.95 17.86
N LEU A 21 -8.70 -14.04 18.65
CA LEU A 21 -8.64 -12.61 18.31
C LEU A 21 -7.79 -12.36 17.05
N ASP A 22 -6.65 -13.04 16.92
CA ASP A 22 -5.81 -13.05 15.72
C ASP A 22 -6.62 -13.49 14.50
N GLN A 23 -7.36 -14.61 14.60
CA GLN A 23 -8.22 -15.08 13.51
C GLN A 23 -9.36 -14.11 13.20
N ALA A 24 -9.95 -13.46 14.20
CA ALA A 24 -11.01 -12.47 14.01
C ALA A 24 -10.50 -11.29 13.18
N LEU A 25 -9.32 -10.75 13.51
CA LEU A 25 -8.67 -9.68 12.75
C LEU A 25 -8.35 -10.11 11.30
N LEU A 26 -7.99 -11.37 11.08
CA LEU A 26 -7.66 -11.86 9.75
C LEU A 26 -8.88 -12.16 8.87
N ARG A 27 -9.98 -12.65 9.44
CA ARG A 27 -11.10 -13.22 8.65
C ARG A 27 -12.38 -12.41 8.66
N ILE A 28 -12.61 -11.62 9.71
CA ILE A 28 -13.86 -10.88 9.85
C ILE A 28 -13.67 -9.50 9.24
N ASP A 29 -14.66 -9.05 8.47
CA ASP A 29 -14.77 -7.66 8.07
C ASP A 29 -15.94 -7.05 8.84
N LEU A 30 -15.63 -6.11 9.73
CA LEU A 30 -16.62 -5.42 10.54
C LEU A 30 -16.82 -4.03 9.98
N ASP A 31 -18.06 -3.67 9.71
CA ASP A 31 -18.43 -2.33 9.25
C ASP A 31 -18.53 -1.36 10.43
N LEU A 32 -17.38 -1.12 11.07
CA LEU A 32 -17.23 -0.22 12.21
C LEU A 32 -16.27 0.91 11.84
N PRO A 33 -16.56 2.17 12.24
CA PRO A 33 -15.67 3.29 11.97
C PRO A 33 -14.28 3.03 12.58
N GLY A 34 -13.24 3.12 11.76
CA GLY A 34 -11.85 2.89 12.16
C GLY A 34 -11.38 1.43 12.22
N TYR A 35 -12.28 0.44 12.06
CA TYR A 35 -11.91 -0.97 12.05
C TYR A 35 -11.03 -1.32 10.84
N ARG A 36 -11.41 -0.83 9.66
CA ARG A 36 -10.70 -1.12 8.40
C ARG A 36 -9.23 -0.71 8.45
N GLU A 37 -8.96 0.51 8.89
CA GLU A 37 -7.59 1.05 8.99
C GLU A 37 -6.76 0.28 10.02
N THR A 38 -7.35 -0.02 11.18
CA THR A 38 -6.69 -0.82 12.24
C THR A 38 -6.38 -2.23 11.76
N ARG A 39 -7.32 -2.87 11.06
CA ARG A 39 -7.17 -4.20 10.49
C ARG A 39 -6.08 -4.23 9.43
N GLN A 40 -6.05 -3.26 8.51
CA GLN A 40 -5.01 -3.16 7.49
C GLN A 40 -3.62 -3.00 8.09
N PHE A 41 -3.48 -2.12 9.10
CA PHE A 41 -2.23 -1.96 9.83
C PHE A 41 -1.81 -3.28 10.50
N TYR A 42 -2.72 -3.94 11.21
CA TYR A 42 -2.45 -5.19 11.92
C TYR A 42 -2.01 -6.31 10.97
N VAL A 43 -2.73 -6.51 9.85
CA VAL A 43 -2.39 -7.52 8.84
C VAL A 43 -0.99 -7.25 8.28
N GLY A 44 -0.72 -6.00 7.88
CA GLY A 44 0.59 -5.64 7.33
C GLY A 44 1.73 -5.77 8.34
N PHE A 45 1.50 -5.47 9.62
CA PHE A 45 2.47 -5.69 10.69
C PHE A 45 2.76 -7.18 10.88
N ARG A 46 1.71 -8.01 10.94
CA ARG A 46 1.83 -9.46 11.11
C ARG A 46 2.63 -10.10 9.98
N ASP A 47 2.36 -9.74 8.74
CA ASP A 47 3.08 -10.32 7.59
C ASP A 47 4.58 -10.02 7.65
N ARG A 48 4.96 -8.82 8.11
CA ARG A 48 6.36 -8.45 8.35
C ARG A 48 6.97 -9.17 9.55
N LEU A 49 6.20 -9.34 10.63
CA LEU A 49 6.67 -9.98 11.86
C LEU A 49 7.02 -11.46 11.64
N PHE A 50 6.23 -12.16 10.83
CA PHE A 50 6.46 -13.56 10.51
C PHE A 50 7.29 -13.78 9.26
N ASP A 51 7.90 -12.70 8.74
CA ASP A 51 8.67 -12.67 7.49
C ASP A 51 8.03 -13.55 6.43
N ARG A 52 6.70 -13.47 6.30
CA ARG A 52 6.01 -14.19 5.24
C ARG A 52 6.33 -13.41 3.98
N PRO A 53 7.08 -13.97 3.03
CA PRO A 53 7.22 -13.38 1.70
C PRO A 53 5.91 -13.64 0.96
N ALA A 54 4.78 -13.18 1.50
CA ALA A 54 3.52 -13.15 0.80
C ALA A 54 3.66 -12.05 -0.25
N GLN A 55 4.21 -12.46 -1.39
CA GLN A 55 3.75 -11.94 -2.67
C GLN A 55 4.01 -10.44 -2.89
N ARG A 56 5.03 -9.88 -2.26
CA ARG A 56 5.86 -8.96 -3.03
C ARG A 56 6.55 -9.81 -4.09
N ARG A 57 5.90 -9.98 -5.24
CA ARG A 57 6.62 -9.57 -6.44
C ARG A 57 7.04 -8.14 -6.11
N THR A 58 8.24 -7.99 -5.54
CA THR A 58 9.05 -6.84 -5.87
C THR A 58 9.03 -6.90 -7.38
N LEU A 59 8.09 -6.14 -7.97
CA LEU A 59 8.26 -5.66 -9.32
C LEU A 59 9.61 -4.96 -9.22
N THR A 60 10.64 -5.71 -9.55
CA THR A 60 11.96 -5.15 -9.67
C THR A 60 11.82 -4.10 -10.76
N ILE A 61 12.65 -3.06 -10.70
CA ILE A 61 12.59 -2.05 -11.75
C ILE A 61 12.82 -2.74 -13.11
N GLU A 62 13.61 -3.81 -13.11
CA GLU A 62 13.82 -4.76 -14.18
C GLU A 62 12.53 -5.44 -14.66
N ASP A 63 11.69 -6.01 -13.77
CA ASP A 63 10.39 -6.61 -14.15
C ASP A 63 9.42 -5.59 -14.77
N VAL A 64 9.45 -4.34 -14.29
CA VAL A 64 8.64 -3.24 -14.85
C VAL A 64 9.16 -2.82 -16.21
N ILE A 65 10.48 -2.79 -16.40
CA ILE A 65 11.14 -2.47 -17.68
C ILE A 65 10.90 -3.58 -18.70
N GLU A 66 10.94 -4.85 -18.32
CA GLU A 66 10.70 -5.99 -19.21
C GLU A 66 9.23 -6.11 -19.64
N GLN A 67 8.28 -5.71 -18.78
CA GLN A 67 6.85 -5.66 -19.13
C GLN A 67 6.44 -4.37 -19.84
N ALA A 68 7.30 -3.36 -19.90
CA ALA A 68 7.02 -2.14 -20.63
C ALA A 68 7.01 -2.43 -22.14
N PRO A 69 5.96 -2.01 -22.88
CA PRO A 69 5.99 -2.02 -24.34
C PRO A 69 7.24 -1.29 -24.83
N PRO A 70 7.86 -1.71 -25.95
CA PRO A 70 9.04 -1.03 -26.50
C PRO A 70 8.76 0.46 -26.59
N ALA A 71 9.57 1.24 -25.87
CA ALA A 71 9.40 2.68 -25.75
C ALA A 71 9.30 3.28 -27.14
N ALA A 72 8.18 3.95 -27.43
CA ALA A 72 8.11 4.92 -28.50
C ALA A 72 9.30 5.89 -28.34
N PRO A 73 9.90 6.38 -29.45
CA PRO A 73 11.12 7.16 -29.39
C PRO A 73 10.99 8.25 -28.34
N ALA A 74 11.90 8.23 -27.36
CA ALA A 74 11.92 9.17 -26.24
C ALA A 74 11.73 10.59 -26.78
N GLN A 75 10.56 11.16 -26.53
CA GLN A 75 10.32 12.58 -26.78
C GLN A 75 11.32 13.32 -25.88
N LYS A 76 12.10 14.19 -26.53
CA LYS A 76 13.15 14.99 -25.91
C LYS A 76 12.59 15.62 -24.63
N ASN A 77 13.13 15.20 -23.49
CA ASN A 77 12.97 15.86 -22.20
C ASN A 77 13.12 17.37 -22.39
N SER A 78 12.00 18.09 -22.44
CA SER A 78 12.02 19.53 -22.38
C SER A 78 12.49 19.87 -20.97
N ALA A 79 13.42 20.83 -20.85
CA ALA A 79 14.00 21.23 -19.56
C ALA A 79 12.97 21.87 -18.59
N THR A 80 11.67 21.77 -18.90
CA THR A 80 10.60 22.60 -18.36
C THR A 80 9.27 21.83 -18.32
N GLY A 81 9.22 20.69 -17.63
CA GLY A 81 7.97 19.93 -17.45
C GLY A 81 6.98 20.59 -16.46
N TYR A 82 5.73 20.15 -16.50
CA TYR A 82 4.67 20.52 -15.56
C TYR A 82 4.10 19.27 -14.91
N VAL A 83 3.67 19.39 -13.65
CA VAL A 83 2.97 18.34 -12.90
C VAL A 83 1.60 18.84 -12.46
N TYR A 84 0.56 18.02 -12.60
CA TYR A 84 -0.79 18.31 -12.09
C TYR A 84 -1.42 17.06 -11.48
N VAL A 85 -2.48 17.26 -10.70
CA VAL A 85 -3.30 16.18 -10.11
C VAL A 85 -4.67 16.21 -10.78
N ASP A 86 -5.21 15.05 -11.14
CA ASP A 86 -6.57 14.96 -11.69
C ASP A 86 -7.65 14.80 -10.60
N GLU A 87 -8.92 14.76 -11.03
CA GLU A 87 -10.09 14.60 -10.15
C GLU A 87 -10.08 13.28 -9.35
N GLN A 88 -9.31 12.29 -9.82
CA GLN A 88 -9.14 10.98 -9.19
C GLN A 88 -7.95 10.97 -8.22
N GLY A 89 -7.21 12.06 -8.11
CA GLY A 89 -6.03 12.18 -7.26
C GLY A 89 -4.75 11.59 -7.89
N ALA A 90 -4.74 11.29 -9.19
CA ALA A 90 -3.55 10.79 -9.88
C ALA A 90 -2.63 11.92 -10.35
N LEU A 91 -1.32 11.71 -10.19
CA LEU A 91 -0.27 12.65 -10.60
C LEU A 91 0.11 12.43 -12.06
N HIS A 92 0.08 13.49 -12.85
CA HIS A 92 0.46 13.49 -14.27
C HIS A 92 1.64 14.44 -14.51
N LEU A 93 2.63 13.98 -15.28
CA LEU A 93 3.79 14.78 -15.70
C LEU A 93 3.71 15.00 -17.21
N VAL A 94 3.81 16.25 -17.64
CA VAL A 94 3.73 16.63 -19.06
C VAL A 94 4.84 17.61 -19.42
N ASP A 95 5.23 17.63 -20.70
CA ASP A 95 6.36 18.44 -21.19
C ASP A 95 6.01 19.92 -21.39
N SER A 96 4.73 20.25 -21.54
CA SER A 96 4.24 21.61 -21.75
C SER A 96 2.96 21.90 -20.97
N LEU A 97 2.68 23.18 -20.71
CA LEU A 97 1.42 23.60 -20.07
C LEU A 97 0.20 23.36 -20.98
N GLU A 98 0.42 23.26 -22.29
CA GLU A 98 -0.64 23.07 -23.29
C GLU A 98 -1.24 21.66 -23.19
N ASP A 99 -0.41 20.68 -22.83
CA ASP A 99 -0.79 19.29 -22.61
C ASP A 99 -1.61 19.09 -21.33
N VAL A 100 -1.61 20.06 -20.40
CA VAL A 100 -2.47 20.04 -19.22
C VAL A 100 -3.91 20.39 -19.63
N PRO A 101 -4.93 19.62 -19.18
CA PRO A 101 -6.33 19.97 -19.39
C PRO A 101 -6.65 21.41 -18.97
N PRO A 102 -7.42 22.19 -19.77
CA PRO A 102 -7.60 23.64 -19.55
C PRO A 102 -8.04 24.04 -18.14
N ARG A 103 -8.83 23.18 -17.48
CA ARG A 103 -9.33 23.39 -16.12
C ARG A 103 -8.24 23.27 -15.06
N LEU A 104 -7.28 22.37 -15.27
CA LEU A 104 -6.23 22.02 -14.33
C LEU A 104 -4.93 22.81 -14.54
N ARG A 105 -4.84 23.60 -15.63
CA ARG A 105 -3.66 24.45 -15.93
C ARG A 105 -3.30 25.44 -14.83
N ARG A 106 -4.29 25.91 -14.07
CA ARG A 106 -4.06 26.84 -12.94
C ARG A 106 -3.42 26.16 -11.74
N GLU A 107 -3.65 24.86 -11.60
CA GLU A 107 -3.15 24.04 -10.50
C GLU A 107 -1.85 23.30 -10.87
N ALA A 108 -1.53 23.27 -12.17
CA ALA A 108 -0.30 22.70 -12.67
C ALA A 108 0.92 23.45 -12.12
N LYS A 109 1.85 22.70 -11.53
CA LYS A 109 3.10 23.22 -11.00
C LYS A 109 4.23 22.94 -11.97
N LYS A 110 5.05 23.96 -12.22
CA LYS A 110 6.26 23.83 -13.04
C LYS A 110 7.30 23.00 -12.29
N LEU A 111 7.88 22.01 -12.95
CA LEU A 111 8.97 21.20 -12.42
C LEU A 111 10.29 21.95 -12.67
N SER A 112 10.80 22.62 -11.64
CA SER A 112 12.17 23.15 -11.61
C SER A 112 13.11 22.09 -11.06
N ARG A 113 14.20 21.83 -11.77
CA ARG A 113 15.28 20.93 -11.32
C ARG A 113 16.15 21.58 -10.26
#